data_AF-A0A6V7K085-F1
#
_entry.id   AF-A0A6V7K085-F1
#
_cell.length_a   1.000
_cell.length_b   1.000
_cell.length_c   1.000
_cell.angle_alpha   90.00
_cell.angle_beta   90.00
_cell.angle_gamma   90.00
#
_symmetry.space_group_name_H-M   'P 1'
#
loop_
_entity.id
_entity.type
_entity.pdbx_description
1 polymer ?
#
loop_
_entity_poly.entity_id
_entity_poly.type
_entity_poly.pdbx_seq_one_letter_code
_entity_poly.pdbx_strand_id
1 'polypeptide(L)' 'LAGMSRSVTVAVAYIMSITNLSWKEALKVVRVGRTVANPNVGFQQQLEDFEATRLQE' A
#
# COMPACT_ATOMS: atom_id res chain seq x y z
N LEU A 1 4.19 -0.05 18.51
CA LEU A 1 4.95 0.82 17.60
C LEU A 1 3.99 1.60 16.70
N ALA A 2 4.22 2.89 16.48
CA ALA A 2 3.40 3.71 15.57
C ALA A 2 3.90 3.63 14.11
N GLY A 3 3.06 4.03 13.17
CA GLY A 3 3.44 4.11 11.75
C GLY A 3 3.69 2.76 11.07
N MET A 4 3.02 1.70 11.51
CA MET A 4 3.06 0.38 10.86
C MET A 4 1.94 0.21 9.83
N SER A 5 0.79 0.85 10.07
CA SER A 5 -0.47 0.48 9.42
C SER A 5 -1.10 1.66 8.67
N ARG A 6 -1.91 2.51 9.32
CA ARG A 6 -2.61 3.66 8.68
C ARG A 6 -1.75 4.51 7.73
N SER A 7 -0.64 5.06 8.21
CA SER A 7 0.24 5.91 7.37
C SER A 7 0.91 5.13 6.24
N VAL A 8 1.20 3.85 6.46
CA VAL A 8 1.76 2.96 5.45
C VAL A 8 0.74 2.71 4.35
N THR A 9 -0.52 2.45 4.70
CA THR A 9 -1.61 2.27 3.72
C THR A 9 -1.71 3.44 2.76
N VAL A 10 -1.72 4.67 3.27
CA VAL A 10 -1.78 5.88 2.42
C VAL A 10 -0.55 6.02 1.54
N ALA A 11 0.65 5.77 2.08
CA ALA A 11 1.89 5.80 1.30
C ALA A 11 1.90 4.76 0.18
N VAL A 12 1.42 3.54 0.46
CA VAL A 12 1.30 2.47 -0.55
C VAL A 12 0.30 2.88 -1.64
N ALA A 13 -0.90 3.34 -1.27
CA ALA A 13 -1.90 3.80 -2.23
C ALA A 13 -1.41 4.96 -3.10
N TYR A 14 -0.63 5.89 -2.54
CA TYR A 14 -0.03 6.98 -3.30
C TYR A 14 1.01 6.47 -4.32
N ILE A 15 1.91 5.57 -3.92
CA ILE A 15 2.87 4.97 -4.85
C ILE A 15 2.13 4.22 -5.96
N MET A 16 1.09 3.47 -5.61
CA MET A 16 0.22 2.82 -6.58
C MET A 16 -0.45 3.82 -7.51
N SER A 17 -0.83 5.03 -7.06
CA SER A 17 -1.54 6.01 -7.89
C SER A 17 -0.65 6.69 -8.94
N ILE A 18 0.65 6.77 -8.72
CA ILE A 18 1.60 7.42 -9.64
C ILE A 18 2.54 6.46 -10.37
N THR A 19 2.37 5.15 -10.16
CA THR A 19 3.16 4.08 -10.82
C THR A 19 2.23 2.96 -11.31
N ASN A 20 2.79 1.93 -11.93
CA ASN A 20 2.05 0.71 -12.32
C ASN A 20 2.33 -0.46 -11.36
N LEU A 21 2.81 -0.18 -10.15
CA LEU A 21 3.10 -1.22 -9.16
C LEU A 21 1.80 -1.74 -8.53
N SER A 22 1.73 -3.06 -8.36
CA SER A 22 0.70 -3.69 -7.51
C SER A 22 0.80 -3.22 -6.06
N TRP A 23 -0.24 -3.44 -5.26
CA TRP A 23 -0.18 -3.05 -3.85
C TRP A 23 0.94 -3.76 -3.08
N LYS A 24 1.24 -5.01 -3.47
CA LYS A 24 2.32 -5.80 -2.87
C LYS A 24 3.69 -5.25 -3.24
N GLU A 25 3.89 -4.80 -4.48
CA GLU A 25 5.13 -4.19 -4.92
C GLU A 25 5.33 -2.80 -4.29
N ALA A 26 4.29 -1.98 -4.26
CA ALA A 26 4.33 -0.68 -3.59
C ALA A 26 4.62 -0.83 -2.08
N LEU A 27 4.06 -1.85 -1.40
CA LEU A 27 4.40 -2.15 -0.01
C LEU A 27 5.86 -2.57 0.17
N LYS A 28 6.44 -3.33 -0.78
CA LYS A 28 7.88 -3.64 -0.76
C LYS A 28 8.73 -2.36 -0.84
N VAL A 29 8.35 -1.41 -1.70
CA VAL A 29 9.03 -0.10 -1.80
C VAL A 29 8.97 0.63 -0.46
N VAL A 30 7.80 0.73 0.17
CA VAL A 30 7.68 1.38 1.50
C VAL A 30 8.53 0.68 2.56
N ARG A 31 8.64 -0.65 2.51
CA ARG A 31 9.47 -1.44 3.45
C ARG A 31 10.96 -1.16 3.35
N VAL A 32 11.47 -0.69 2.20
CA VAL A 32 12.86 -0.25 2.07
C VAL A 32 13.14 0.95 2.97
N GLY A 33 12.25 1.94 3.00
CA GLY A 33 12.38 3.12 3.87
C GLY A 33 11.87 2.90 5.30
N ARG A 34 10.99 1.91 5.51
CA ARG A 34 10.41 1.60 6.82
C ARG A 34 10.13 0.11 6.99
N THR A 35 11.10 -0.60 7.55
CA THR A 35 11.06 -2.07 7.72
C THR A 35 9.87 -2.58 8.53
N VAL A 36 9.31 -1.78 9.45
CA VAL A 36 8.14 -2.12 10.27
C VAL A 36 6.79 -1.92 9.54
N ALA A 37 6.80 -1.55 8.26
CA ALA A 37 5.60 -1.35 7.47
C ALA A 37 4.80 -2.65 7.31
N ASN A 38 3.62 -2.68 7.94
CA ASN A 38 2.72 -3.83 7.97
C ASN A 38 1.27 -3.35 8.17
N PRO A 39 0.55 -2.98 7.10
CA PRO A 39 -0.88 -2.71 7.16
C PRO A 39 -1.62 -3.90 7.77
N ASN A 40 -2.67 -3.64 8.54
CA ASN A 40 -3.53 -4.72 9.03
C ASN A 40 -4.32 -5.33 7.87
N VAL A 41 -4.96 -6.49 8.10
CA VAL A 41 -5.71 -7.23 7.06
C VAL A 41 -6.78 -6.35 6.40
N GLY A 42 -7.49 -5.52 7.18
CA GLY A 42 -8.51 -4.62 6.63
C GLY A 42 -7.93 -3.57 5.66
N PHE A 43 -6.76 -3.01 5.96
CA PHE A 43 -6.08 -2.11 5.03
C PHE A 43 -5.43 -2.83 3.86
N GLN A 44 -4.97 -4.08 4.03
CA GLN A 44 -4.49 -4.88 2.91
C GLN A 44 -5.63 -5.14 1.92
N GLN A 45 -6.84 -5.46 2.40
CA GLN A 45 -8.02 -5.60 1.56
C GLN A 45 -8.35 -4.30 0.84
N GLN A 46 -8.36 -3.15 1.54
CA GLN A 46 -8.60 -1.85 0.91
C GLN A 46 -7.57 -1.52 -0.19
N LEU A 47 -6.31 -1.93 -0.02
CA LEU A 47 -5.28 -1.76 -1.04
C LEU A 47 -5.49 -2.68 -2.24
N GLU A 48 -5.95 -3.91 -2.03
CA GLU A 48 -6.33 -4.84 -3.10
C GLU A 48 -7.56 -4.33 -3.87
N ASP A 49 -8.59 -3.84 -3.18
CA ASP A 49 -9.76 -3.22 -3.78
C ASP A 49 -9.38 -1.96 -4.58
N PHE A 50 -8.45 -1.15 -4.05
CA PHE A 50 -7.91 0.01 -4.75
C PHE A 50 -7.14 -0.38 -6.02
N GLU A 51 -6.34 -1.46 -5.98
CA GLU A 51 -5.67 -2.00 -7.16
C GLU A 51 -6.68 -2.45 -8.24
N ALA A 52 -7.72 -3.17 -7.84
CA ALA A 52 -8.75 -3.69 -8.75
C ALA A 52 -9.59 -2.58 -9.40
N THR A 53 -9.94 -1.53 -8.65
CA THR A 53 -10.72 -0.40 -9.17
C THR A 53 -9.91 0.50 -10.10
N ARG A 54 -8.60 0.63 -9.88
CA ARG A 54 -7.70 1.38 -10.78
C ARG A 54 -7.60 0.75 -12.18
N LEU A 55 -7.84 -0.56 -12.33
CA LEU A 55 -7.86 -1.24 -13.64
C LEU A 55 -9.12 -0.95 -14.48
N GLN A 56 -10.06 -0.15 -13.96
CA GLN A 56 -11.31 0.20 -14.65
C GLN A 56 -11.28 1.56 -15.37
N GLU A 57 -10.18 2.31 -15.26
CA GLU A 57 -9.91 3.50 -16.11
C GLU A 57 -9.01 3.14 -17.30
#